data_AF-A0A419X9S6-F1
#
_entry.id   AF-A0A419X9S6-F1
#
_cell.length_a   1.000
_cell.length_b   1.000
_cell.length_c   1.000
_cell.angle_alpha   90.00
_cell.angle_beta   90.00
_cell.angle_gamma   90.00
#
_symmetry.space_group_name_H-M   'P 1'
#
loop_
_entity.id
_entity.type
_entity.pdbx_description
1 polymer ?
#
loop_
_entity_poly.entity_id
_entity_poly.type
_entity_poly.pdbx_seq_one_letter_code
_entity_poly.pdbx_strand_id
1 'polypeptide(L)'
;MKLHRLIIVILFFSCAHIAGKRIKKATVYDYQIWISNLDQIELRDSAVLYVDSVSFNNGVSIVYRDSLKSDSSFRYAYSIKGDSLFYFGEYCELKDTVTVGFKDGFIELYKSEYDRKNSADEEAYIYWNSEYGIISVYNYSWGALSLFDYEQIPNFAKVNFYNYIIEEEKKGFSPDSASL
;
A
#
# COMPACT_ATOMS: atom_id res chain seq x y z
N MET A 1 11.78 14.95 68.86
CA MET A 1 10.46 14.98 68.20
C MET A 1 10.51 16.02 67.09
N LYS A 2 9.92 15.69 65.93
CA LYS A 2 9.77 16.48 64.68
C LYS A 2 10.95 16.42 63.69
N LEU A 3 10.91 15.36 62.89
CA LEU A 3 11.58 15.22 61.60
C LEU A 3 10.74 15.98 60.55
N HIS A 4 11.24 17.10 60.01
CA HIS A 4 10.62 17.77 58.86
C HIS A 4 11.08 17.07 57.57
N ARG A 5 10.18 16.30 56.95
CA ARG A 5 10.37 15.78 55.60
C ARG A 5 9.90 16.84 54.60
N LEU A 6 10.88 17.38 53.88
CA LEU A 6 10.75 18.19 52.68
C LEU A 6 10.05 17.36 51.59
N ILE A 7 8.88 17.79 51.12
CA ILE A 7 8.22 17.22 49.94
C ILE A 7 8.52 18.16 48.77
N ILE A 8 9.42 17.74 47.89
CA ILE A 8 9.62 18.38 46.58
C ILE A 8 8.66 17.69 45.61
N VAL A 9 7.61 18.40 45.20
CA VAL A 9 6.71 17.97 44.13
C VAL A 9 7.29 18.51 42.82
N ILE A 10 7.92 17.64 42.03
CA ILE A 10 8.31 17.97 40.65
C ILE A 10 7.12 17.62 39.75
N LEU A 11 6.34 18.64 39.38
CA LEU A 11 5.33 18.54 38.33
C LEU A 11 6.03 18.60 36.97
N PHE A 12 6.32 17.44 36.39
CA PHE A 12 6.60 17.35 34.96
C PHE A 12 5.29 17.63 34.22
N PHE A 13 5.09 18.88 33.80
CA PHE A 13 4.18 19.19 32.70
C PHE A 13 4.78 18.61 31.43
N SER A 14 4.50 17.33 31.16
CA SER A 14 4.66 16.79 29.81
C SER A 14 3.66 17.54 28.93
N CYS A 15 4.17 18.52 28.21
CA CYS A 15 3.49 19.14 27.09
C CYS A 15 3.20 17.99 26.10
N ALA A 16 1.97 17.45 26.16
CA ALA A 16 1.48 16.54 25.14
C ALA A 16 1.39 17.36 23.86
N HIS A 17 2.46 17.33 23.06
CA HIS A 17 2.38 17.78 21.68
C HIS A 17 1.27 16.94 21.04
N ILE A 18 0.12 17.56 20.83
CA ILE A 18 -0.89 17.06 19.90
C ILE A 18 -0.19 17.12 18.55
N ALA A 19 0.48 16.02 18.20
CA ALA A 19 1.06 15.83 16.88
C ALA A 19 -0.11 15.87 15.91
N GLY A 20 -0.29 16.99 15.22
CA GLY A 20 -1.29 17.13 14.18
C GLY A 20 -1.14 15.95 13.22
N LYS A 21 -2.24 15.23 12.95
CA LYS A 21 -2.28 14.07 12.05
C LYS A 21 -1.61 14.49 10.73
N ARG A 22 -0.37 14.06 10.51
CA ARG A 22 0.37 14.39 9.29
C ARG A 22 -0.34 13.71 8.13
N ILE A 23 -0.94 14.50 7.26
CA ILE A 23 -1.59 13.99 6.05
C ILE A 23 -0.49 13.33 5.20
N LYS A 24 -0.64 12.04 4.91
CA LYS A 24 0.25 11.35 3.98
C LYS A 24 -0.21 11.65 2.55
N LYS A 25 0.74 11.76 1.62
CA LYS A 25 0.44 11.84 0.18
C LYS A 25 1.01 10.63 -0.53
N ALA A 26 0.30 10.19 -1.56
CA ALA A 26 0.72 9.16 -2.48
C ALA A 26 0.53 9.67 -3.91
N THR A 27 1.48 9.40 -4.80
CA THR A 27 1.25 9.51 -6.24
C THR A 27 0.90 8.13 -6.75
N VAL A 28 -0.29 7.98 -7.30
CA VAL A 28 -0.74 6.75 -7.92
C VAL A 28 -0.40 6.81 -9.41
N TYR A 29 0.24 5.77 -9.92
CA TYR A 29 0.55 5.60 -11.34
C TYR A 29 -0.22 4.39 -11.86
N ASP A 30 -1.06 4.59 -12.87
CA ASP A 30 -1.82 3.53 -13.51
C ASP A 30 -1.13 3.14 -14.83
N TYR A 31 -0.64 1.92 -14.90
CA TYR A 31 0.04 1.32 -16.04
C TYR A 31 -0.83 0.25 -16.71
N GLN A 32 -0.58 0.05 -17.99
CA GLN A 32 -1.00 -1.14 -18.72
C GLN A 32 0.24 -1.99 -19.01
N ILE A 33 0.26 -3.21 -18.49
CA ILE A 33 1.24 -4.23 -18.83
C ILE A 33 0.66 -5.08 -19.96
N TRP A 34 1.43 -5.25 -21.04
CA TRP A 34 1.12 -6.20 -22.09
C TRP A 34 2.07 -7.38 -21.98
N ILE A 35 1.54 -8.54 -21.64
CA ILE A 35 2.31 -9.78 -21.55
C ILE A 35 3.03 -10.09 -22.89
N SER A 36 2.40 -9.76 -24.02
CA SER A 36 3.01 -9.92 -25.34
C SER A 36 4.16 -8.94 -25.63
N ASN A 37 4.37 -7.93 -24.79
CA ASN A 37 5.39 -6.90 -24.97
C ASN A 37 5.80 -6.27 -23.62
N LEU A 38 6.41 -7.06 -22.74
CA LEU A 38 6.81 -6.63 -21.39
C LEU A 38 7.90 -5.53 -21.38
N ASP A 39 8.57 -5.29 -22.50
CA ASP A 39 9.57 -4.21 -22.63
C ASP A 39 8.91 -2.83 -22.88
N GLN A 40 7.63 -2.80 -23.27
CA GLN A 40 6.89 -1.57 -23.46
C GLN A 40 6.33 -1.06 -22.13
N ILE A 41 6.74 0.16 -21.76
CA ILE A 41 6.18 0.89 -20.63
C ILE A 41 5.00 1.72 -21.12
N GLU A 42 3.78 1.43 -20.65
CA GLU A 42 2.59 2.20 -20.98
C GLU A 42 1.93 2.77 -19.71
N LEU A 43 2.30 4.02 -19.37
CA LEU A 43 1.63 4.80 -18.33
C LEU A 43 0.31 5.37 -18.88
N ARG A 44 -0.81 4.97 -18.31
CA ARG A 44 -2.16 5.42 -18.69
C ARG A 44 -2.54 6.74 -18.02
N ASP A 45 -2.32 6.82 -16.72
CA ASP A 45 -2.70 7.97 -15.90
C ASP A 45 -1.81 8.10 -14.66
N SER A 46 -1.82 9.26 -14.01
CA SER A 46 -1.24 9.44 -12.69
C SER A 46 -1.97 10.53 -11.90
N ALA A 47 -2.14 10.30 -10.60
CA ALA A 47 -2.80 11.25 -9.71
C ALA A 47 -2.07 11.38 -8.38
N VAL A 48 -2.00 12.60 -7.84
CA VAL A 48 -1.54 12.83 -6.47
C VAL A 48 -2.75 12.80 -5.55
N LEU A 49 -2.75 11.86 -4.60
CA LEU A 49 -3.82 11.64 -3.66
C LEU A 49 -3.37 11.89 -2.22
N TYR A 50 -4.30 12.38 -1.41
CA TYR A 50 -4.13 12.54 0.03
C TYR A 50 -4.74 11.33 0.73
N VAL A 51 -3.96 10.70 1.61
CA VAL A 51 -4.38 9.52 2.35
C VAL A 51 -5.11 9.98 3.60
N ASP A 52 -6.32 9.48 3.78
CA ASP A 52 -7.12 9.69 4.98
C ASP A 52 -7.64 8.36 5.53
N SER A 53 -8.30 8.42 6.69
CA SER A 53 -8.86 7.28 7.37
C SER A 53 -10.29 7.57 7.83
N VAL A 54 -11.22 6.70 7.49
CA VAL A 54 -12.60 6.73 7.98
C VAL A 54 -12.76 5.63 9.03
N SER A 55 -13.28 6.00 10.21
CA SER A 55 -13.58 5.03 11.27
C SER A 55 -15.02 4.55 11.13
N PHE A 56 -15.19 3.22 11.11
CA PHE A 56 -16.45 2.52 11.15
C PHE A 56 -16.52 1.67 12.42
N ASN A 57 -17.72 1.19 12.77
CA ASN A 57 -17.90 0.33 13.96
C ASN A 57 -17.08 -0.98 13.88
N ASN A 58 -16.70 -1.41 12.68
CA ASN A 58 -15.94 -2.62 12.42
C ASN A 58 -14.44 -2.37 12.13
N GLY A 59 -13.94 -1.14 12.29
CA GLY A 59 -12.52 -0.81 12.14
C GLY A 59 -12.25 0.51 11.42
N VAL A 60 -11.00 0.72 11.03
CA VAL A 60 -10.55 1.92 10.32
C VAL A 60 -10.24 1.55 8.88
N SER A 61 -10.91 2.20 7.93
CA SER A 61 -10.58 2.09 6.51
C SER A 61 -9.74 3.28 6.08
N ILE A 62 -8.68 3.01 5.35
CA ILE A 62 -7.89 3.99 4.61
C ILE A 62 -8.59 4.29 3.29
N VAL A 63 -8.70 5.57 2.97
CA VAL A 63 -9.31 6.08 1.74
C VAL A 63 -8.42 7.16 1.14
N TYR A 64 -8.57 7.39 -0.15
CA TYR A 64 -7.80 8.39 -0.87
C TYR A 64 -8.69 9.58 -1.23
N ARG A 65 -8.12 10.79 -1.26
CA ARG A 65 -8.81 12.03 -1.62
C ARG A 65 -8.02 12.76 -2.70
N ASP A 66 -8.72 13.28 -3.70
CA ASP A 66 -8.09 14.09 -4.76
C ASP A 66 -7.62 15.46 -4.23
N SER A 67 -8.24 15.95 -3.16
CA SER A 67 -7.85 17.18 -2.48
C SER A 67 -8.18 17.15 -0.99
N LEU A 68 -7.60 18.07 -0.22
CA LEU A 68 -7.92 18.24 1.21
C LEU A 68 -9.35 18.74 1.47
N LYS A 69 -10.03 19.23 0.44
CA LYS A 69 -11.38 19.82 0.53
C LYS A 69 -12.46 18.95 -0.13
N SER A 70 -12.07 17.95 -0.91
CA SER A 70 -13.00 17.06 -1.59
C SER A 70 -13.36 15.88 -0.69
N ASP A 71 -14.52 15.29 -1.00
CA ASP A 71 -14.95 14.06 -0.38
C ASP A 71 -14.00 12.90 -0.69
N SER A 72 -14.08 11.86 0.15
CA SER A 72 -13.23 10.68 0.01
C SER A 72 -13.58 9.91 -1.25
N SER A 73 -12.58 9.61 -2.07
CA SER A 73 -12.68 8.61 -3.10
C SER A 73 -12.60 7.24 -2.43
N PHE A 74 -13.61 6.42 -2.67
CA PHE A 74 -13.55 5.01 -2.28
C PHE A 74 -12.70 4.19 -3.24
N ARG A 75 -12.15 4.80 -4.31
CA ARG A 75 -11.16 4.17 -5.18
C ARG A 75 -9.98 3.73 -4.30
N TYR A 76 -9.68 2.43 -4.34
CA TYR A 76 -8.63 1.79 -3.54
C TYR A 76 -8.86 1.78 -2.02
N ALA A 77 -10.10 1.82 -1.54
CA ALA A 77 -10.35 1.76 -0.10
C ALA A 77 -9.88 0.42 0.51
N TYR A 78 -9.14 0.48 1.63
CA TYR A 78 -8.61 -0.73 2.28
C TYR A 78 -8.53 -0.58 3.80
N SER A 79 -8.30 -1.67 4.52
CA SER A 79 -7.92 -1.65 5.93
C SER A 79 -6.87 -2.73 6.21
N ILE A 80 -5.96 -2.45 7.12
CA ILE A 80 -4.99 -3.43 7.62
C ILE A 80 -5.32 -3.68 9.10
N LYS A 81 -5.49 -4.95 9.47
CA LYS A 81 -5.77 -5.39 10.84
C LYS A 81 -4.80 -6.51 11.21
N GLY A 82 -3.77 -6.17 11.98
CA GLY A 82 -2.67 -7.11 12.23
C GLY A 82 -1.93 -7.43 10.92
N ASP A 83 -1.85 -8.70 10.60
CA ASP A 83 -1.27 -9.27 9.37
C ASP A 83 -2.29 -9.45 8.24
N SER A 84 -3.53 -8.99 8.43
CA SER A 84 -4.62 -9.17 7.46
C SER A 84 -4.93 -7.89 6.69
N LEU A 85 -5.04 -8.01 5.38
CA LEU A 85 -5.54 -6.96 4.49
C LEU A 85 -7.02 -7.18 4.18
N PHE A 86 -7.78 -6.08 4.17
CA PHE A 86 -9.12 -6.04 3.61
C PHE A 86 -9.18 -4.97 2.53
N TYR A 87 -9.55 -5.33 1.30
CA TYR A 87 -9.67 -4.42 0.17
C TYR A 87 -11.12 -4.32 -0.26
N PHE A 88 -11.64 -3.09 -0.40
CA PHE A 88 -13.08 -2.82 -0.54
C PHE A 88 -13.97 -3.48 0.55
N GLY A 89 -13.39 -3.73 1.73
CA GLY A 89 -14.08 -4.37 2.85
C GLY A 89 -14.10 -5.90 2.83
N GLU A 90 -13.54 -6.52 1.79
CA GLU A 90 -13.41 -7.98 1.68
C GLU A 90 -12.02 -8.44 2.13
N TYR A 91 -11.94 -9.58 2.80
CA TYR A 91 -10.66 -10.15 3.26
C TYR A 91 -9.84 -10.61 2.05
N CYS A 92 -8.56 -10.27 2.03
CA CYS A 92 -7.63 -10.71 0.99
C CYS A 92 -6.68 -11.76 1.57
N GLU A 93 -6.69 -12.97 0.99
CA GLU A 93 -5.84 -14.06 1.47
C GLU A 93 -4.36 -13.71 1.24
N LEU A 94 -3.53 -13.86 2.28
CA LEU A 94 -2.08 -13.73 2.16
C LEU A 94 -1.52 -14.92 1.38
N LYS A 95 -0.83 -14.64 0.26
CA LYS A 95 -0.21 -15.66 -0.59
C LYS A 95 1.29 -15.75 -0.41
N ASP A 96 1.96 -14.61 -0.23
CA ASP A 96 3.42 -14.58 -0.19
C ASP A 96 3.96 -13.33 0.53
N THR A 97 5.26 -13.32 0.78
CA THR A 97 6.03 -12.17 1.26
C THR A 97 7.22 -11.95 0.33
N VAL A 98 7.37 -10.73 -0.17
CA VAL A 98 8.38 -10.38 -1.18
C VAL A 98 9.26 -9.25 -0.65
N THR A 99 10.56 -9.33 -0.94
CA THR A 99 11.53 -8.30 -0.53
C THR A 99 12.10 -7.60 -1.76
N VAL A 100 11.94 -6.28 -1.82
CA VAL A 100 12.41 -5.49 -2.96
C VAL A 100 13.44 -4.47 -2.49
N GLY A 101 14.59 -4.42 -3.18
CA GLY A 101 15.67 -3.50 -2.87
C GLY A 101 15.24 -2.05 -3.02
N PHE A 102 15.61 -1.20 -2.06
CA PHE A 102 15.37 0.24 -2.09
C PHE A 102 16.49 0.99 -1.34
N LYS A 103 17.18 1.88 -2.05
CA LYS A 103 18.39 2.56 -1.54
C LYS A 103 19.40 1.52 -1.05
N ASP A 104 19.91 1.67 0.18
CA ASP A 104 20.90 0.78 0.79
C ASP A 104 20.27 -0.40 1.57
N GLY A 105 18.99 -0.69 1.34
CA GLY A 105 18.25 -1.73 2.07
C GLY A 105 17.16 -2.41 1.24
N PHE A 106 16.20 -3.00 1.95
CA PHE A 106 15.07 -3.72 1.36
C PHE A 106 13.77 -3.28 2.03
N ILE A 107 12.68 -3.30 1.27
CA ILE A 107 11.32 -3.18 1.78
C ILE A 107 10.64 -4.53 1.60
N GLU A 108 10.13 -5.07 2.69
CA GLU A 108 9.30 -6.27 2.71
C GLU A 108 7.83 -5.89 2.46
N LEU A 109 7.20 -6.60 1.54
CA LEU A 109 5.81 -6.45 1.15
C LEU A 109 5.09 -7.79 1.27
N TYR A 110 3.86 -7.75 1.77
CA TYR A 110 2.94 -8.86 1.73
C TYR A 110 2.18 -8.86 0.40
N LYS A 111 2.06 -10.03 -0.24
CA LYS A 111 1.26 -10.25 -1.43
C LYS A 111 -0.04 -10.93 -1.01
N SER A 112 -1.15 -10.21 -1.16
CA SER A 112 -2.49 -10.76 -0.91
C SER A 112 -3.26 -10.90 -2.22
N GLU A 113 -4.11 -11.92 -2.31
CA GLU A 113 -5.04 -12.11 -3.42
C GLU A 113 -6.39 -11.47 -3.08
N TYR A 114 -6.89 -10.67 -4.00
CA TYR A 114 -8.24 -10.15 -4.00
C TYR A 114 -8.97 -10.76 -5.19
N ASP A 115 -9.99 -11.55 -4.88
CA ASP A 115 -10.88 -12.14 -5.87
C ASP A 115 -12.32 -11.90 -5.42
N ARG A 116 -12.95 -10.92 -6.06
CA ARG A 116 -14.36 -10.64 -5.81
C ARG A 116 -15.20 -11.47 -6.77
N LYS A 117 -15.91 -12.43 -6.19
CA LYS A 117 -16.89 -13.29 -6.89
C LYS A 117 -16.31 -14.10 -8.05
N ASN A 118 -15.01 -14.37 -8.08
CA ASN A 118 -14.34 -15.14 -9.13
C ASN A 118 -14.54 -14.48 -10.50
N SER A 119 -14.41 -13.16 -10.54
CA SER A 119 -14.55 -12.35 -11.74
C SER A 119 -13.19 -11.88 -12.20
N ALA A 120 -12.76 -12.34 -13.38
CA ALA A 120 -11.41 -12.07 -13.92
C ALA A 120 -11.07 -10.56 -14.06
N ASP A 121 -12.08 -9.70 -14.15
CA ASP A 121 -11.92 -8.23 -14.18
C ASP A 121 -11.70 -7.62 -12.79
N GLU A 122 -12.01 -8.36 -11.72
CA GLU A 122 -11.84 -7.95 -10.33
C GLU A 122 -10.66 -8.68 -9.64
N GLU A 123 -10.15 -9.78 -10.19
CA GLU A 123 -9.00 -10.54 -9.69
C GLU A 123 -7.71 -9.70 -9.69
N ALA A 124 -7.07 -9.56 -8.53
CA ALA A 124 -5.84 -8.80 -8.40
C ALA A 124 -4.92 -9.33 -7.29
N TYR A 125 -3.62 -9.18 -7.51
CA TYR A 125 -2.64 -9.20 -6.43
C TYR A 125 -2.48 -7.81 -5.83
N ILE A 126 -2.59 -7.72 -4.51
CA ILE A 126 -2.37 -6.50 -3.75
C ILE A 126 -1.08 -6.66 -2.96
N TYR A 127 -0.14 -5.77 -3.21
CA TYR A 127 1.13 -5.72 -2.49
C TYR A 127 1.10 -4.60 -1.47
N TRP A 128 1.38 -4.90 -0.21
CA TRP A 128 1.20 -3.95 0.88
C TRP A 128 2.22 -4.13 1.99
N ASN A 129 2.35 -3.09 2.81
CA ASN A 129 3.22 -3.04 3.99
C ASN A 129 2.48 -2.35 5.13
N SER A 130 2.67 -2.80 6.37
CA SER A 130 1.94 -2.23 7.53
C SER A 130 2.30 -0.78 7.85
N GLU A 131 3.50 -0.32 7.48
CA GLU A 131 3.96 1.06 7.67
C GLU A 131 3.48 1.99 6.55
N TYR A 132 3.63 1.54 5.30
CA TYR A 132 3.37 2.35 4.10
C TYR A 132 1.96 2.22 3.54
N GLY A 133 1.28 1.08 3.77
CA GLY A 133 -0.01 0.76 3.19
C GLY A 133 0.09 -0.06 1.91
N ILE A 134 -0.92 0.04 1.04
CA ILE A 134 -0.89 -0.55 -0.30
C ILE A 134 0.21 0.12 -1.12
N ILE A 135 1.09 -0.69 -1.72
CA ILE A 135 2.13 -0.29 -2.67
C ILE A 135 1.68 -0.56 -4.11
N SER A 136 0.90 -1.61 -4.34
CA SER A 136 0.42 -1.95 -5.68
C SER A 136 -0.88 -2.73 -5.66
N VAL A 137 -1.68 -2.53 -6.71
CA VAL A 137 -2.80 -3.40 -7.09
C VAL A 137 -2.55 -3.82 -8.53
N TYR A 138 -2.41 -5.11 -8.77
CA TYR A 138 -2.09 -5.68 -10.08
C TYR A 138 -3.13 -6.71 -10.50
N ASN A 139 -3.98 -6.35 -11.46
CA ASN A 139 -4.85 -7.31 -12.14
C ASN A 139 -4.01 -8.02 -13.21
N TYR A 140 -3.59 -9.25 -12.91
CA TYR A 140 -2.73 -10.06 -13.77
C TYR A 140 -3.45 -10.56 -15.02
N SER A 141 -4.77 -10.74 -14.96
CA SER A 141 -5.59 -11.17 -16.09
C SER A 141 -5.64 -10.13 -17.20
N TRP A 142 -5.71 -8.84 -16.84
CA TRP A 142 -5.85 -7.72 -17.79
C TRP A 142 -4.60 -6.85 -17.91
N GLY A 143 -3.58 -7.11 -17.10
CA GLY A 143 -2.34 -6.33 -17.07
C GLY A 143 -2.48 -4.93 -16.46
N ALA A 144 -3.61 -4.60 -15.83
CA ALA A 144 -3.81 -3.30 -15.21
C ALA A 144 -3.00 -3.24 -13.89
N LEU A 145 -2.09 -2.27 -13.79
CA LEU A 145 -1.19 -2.11 -12.66
C LEU A 145 -1.30 -0.71 -12.07
N SER A 146 -1.81 -0.58 -10.84
CA SER A 146 -1.73 0.65 -10.06
C SER A 146 -0.54 0.57 -9.09
N LEU A 147 0.29 1.62 -9.05
CA LEU A 147 1.45 1.75 -8.16
C LEU A 147 1.32 2.98 -7.28
N PHE A 148 1.49 2.81 -5.96
CA PHE A 148 1.29 3.84 -4.95
C PHE A 148 2.63 4.29 -4.39
N ASP A 149 3.11 5.43 -4.87
CA ASP A 149 4.41 5.98 -4.50
C ASP A 149 4.25 7.04 -3.41
N TYR A 150 4.69 6.72 -2.19
CA TYR A 150 4.53 7.60 -1.03
C TYR A 150 5.75 8.51 -0.84
N GLU A 151 5.52 9.72 -0.31
CA GLU A 151 6.60 10.69 -0.03
C GLU A 151 7.71 10.13 0.87
N GLN A 152 7.41 9.13 1.72
CA GLN A 152 8.35 8.46 2.61
C GLN A 152 9.32 7.52 1.88
N ILE A 153 8.88 6.93 0.77
CA ILE A 153 9.61 5.94 -0.02
C ILE A 153 9.59 6.35 -1.50
N PRO A 154 10.13 7.53 -1.84
CA PRO A 154 9.95 8.13 -3.15
C PRO A 154 10.58 7.27 -4.25
N ASN A 155 9.84 7.11 -5.34
CA ASN A 155 10.13 6.27 -6.50
C ASN A 155 10.21 4.76 -6.21
N PHE A 156 9.95 4.29 -4.99
CA PHE A 156 9.99 2.86 -4.70
C PHE A 156 8.96 2.11 -5.53
N ALA A 157 7.70 2.54 -5.49
CA ALA A 157 6.64 1.82 -6.21
C ALA A 157 6.85 1.97 -7.71
N LYS A 158 7.06 3.22 -8.17
CA LYS A 158 7.16 3.56 -9.58
C LYS A 158 8.34 2.89 -10.31
N VAL A 159 9.48 2.73 -9.64
CA VAL A 159 10.71 2.23 -10.28
C VAL A 159 11.02 0.82 -9.79
N ASN A 160 11.32 0.67 -8.50
CA ASN A 160 11.78 -0.61 -7.96
C ASN A 160 10.69 -1.68 -8.04
N PHE A 161 9.46 -1.34 -7.64
CA PHE A 161 8.35 -2.30 -7.61
C PHE A 161 7.78 -2.57 -9.00
N TYR A 162 7.70 -1.56 -9.88
CA TYR A 162 7.37 -1.79 -11.30
C TYR A 162 8.30 -2.81 -11.94
N ASN A 163 9.62 -2.64 -11.78
CA ASN A 163 10.61 -3.56 -12.33
C ASN A 163 10.46 -4.96 -11.73
N TYR A 164 10.18 -5.06 -10.43
CA TYR A 164 9.89 -6.34 -9.79
C TYR A 164 8.72 -7.06 -10.47
N ILE A 165 7.59 -6.38 -10.71
CA ILE A 165 6.42 -6.99 -11.38
C ILE A 165 6.78 -7.45 -12.80
N ILE A 166 7.48 -6.64 -13.58
CA ILE A 166 7.90 -7.01 -14.94
C ILE A 166 8.81 -8.24 -14.93
N GLU A 167 9.76 -8.33 -14.00
CA GLU A 167 10.65 -9.49 -13.89
C GLU A 167 9.91 -10.76 -13.43
N GLU A 168 8.88 -10.64 -12.59
CA GLU A 168 8.02 -11.77 -12.24
C GLU A 168 7.20 -12.27 -13.43
N GLU A 169 6.62 -11.38 -14.22
CA GLU A 169 5.89 -11.75 -15.45
C GLU A 169 6.82 -12.44 -16.45
N LYS A 170 8.05 -11.95 -16.63
CA LYS A 170 9.06 -12.61 -17.48
C LYS A 170 9.40 -14.03 -17.01
N LYS A 171 9.48 -14.27 -15.69
CA LYS A 171 9.75 -15.60 -15.13
C LYS A 171 8.57 -16.56 -15.35
N GLY A 172 7.35 -16.08 -15.15
CA GLY A 172 6.13 -16.85 -15.42
C GLY A 172 6.02 -17.29 -16.89
N PHE A 173 6.53 -16.46 -17.80
CA PHE A 173 6.57 -16.69 -19.24
C PHE A 173 7.78 -17.46 -19.78
N SER A 174 8.68 -17.97 -18.92
CA SER A 174 9.78 -18.80 -19.42
C SER A 174 9.22 -20.00 -20.19
N PRO A 175 9.56 -20.20 -21.48
CA PRO A 175 8.94 -21.23 -22.33
C PRO A 175 9.10 -22.67 -21.80
N ASP A 176 9.97 -22.89 -20.82
CA ASP A 176 10.14 -24.17 -20.12
C ASP A 176 9.00 -24.49 -19.13
N SER A 177 8.11 -23.53 -18.81
CA SER A 177 6.95 -23.74 -17.92
C SER A 177 5.68 -24.19 -18.67
N ALA A 178 5.68 -24.15 -20.00
CA ALA A 178 4.56 -24.56 -20.85
C ALA A 178 4.50 -26.08 -21.12
N SER A 179 5.30 -26.87 -20.42
CA SER A 179 5.32 -28.33 -20.54
C SER A 179 5.25 -29.01 -19.18
N LEU A 180 4.09 -28.98 -18.53
CA LEU A 180 3.67 -29.97 -17.54
C LEU A 180 2.16 -30.23 -17.66
#